data_AF-A0A1K1NYA1-F1
#
_entry.id   AF-A0A1K1NYA1-F1
#
_cell.length_a   1.000
_cell.length_b   1.000
_cell.length_c   1.000
_cell.angle_alpha   90.00
_cell.angle_beta   90.00
_cell.angle_gamma   90.00
#
_symmetry.space_group_name_H-M   'P 1'
#
loop_
_entity.id
_entity.type
_entity.pdbx_description
1 polymer ?
#
loop_
_entity_poly.entity_id
_entity_poly.type
_entity_poly.pdbx_seq_one_letter_code
_entity_poly.pdbx_strand_id
1 'polypeptide(L)'
;MENTYGYKPLSWELIELLRNGEPDFEKAEQLISQGADVNDQGDDKEENALSSLIQDYYQSRWGNPEQKVCSDCEEDGCESCEHNLNPNMGESLLKIIKFFIDHGFDVNRQEGNYGRQCLNALVFTYDKCIIEATKLIFSAYGKNPIKWIKDEDSPVMWFSHEGDSLDMVHADHYLGNIYEATCSIFDAVEDGHPFMDIDSFEAAVGKKIIKVMAETETKDIFFPIKEHDNCFSCWLYFMYEGGYLLYTSYSNCWVNTYLSEEKLVDVSECFLPIINHIIEDITFGSTPETTFHFDNNVKLNIALHRGNIKHNYRYFYFE
;
A
#
# COMPACT_ATOMS: atom_id res chain seq x y z
N MET A 1 34.93 -4.82 -19.79
CA MET A 1 34.55 -4.48 -18.41
C MET A 1 33.04 -4.49 -18.42
N GLU A 2 32.42 -5.27 -17.53
CA GLU A 2 30.98 -5.21 -17.35
C GLU A 2 30.58 -3.78 -16.97
N ASN A 3 29.45 -3.31 -17.49
CA ASN A 3 28.92 -1.99 -17.16
C ASN A 3 28.36 -2.06 -15.74
N THR A 4 29.02 -1.42 -14.78
CA THR A 4 28.59 -1.42 -13.37
C THR A 4 27.70 -0.23 -13.03
N TYR A 5 27.30 0.58 -14.03
CA TYR A 5 26.47 1.78 -13.84
C TYR A 5 26.99 2.76 -12.76
N GLY A 6 28.30 2.79 -12.52
CA GLY A 6 28.94 3.64 -11.52
C GLY A 6 29.08 3.03 -10.13
N TYR A 7 28.44 1.88 -9.86
CA TYR A 7 28.62 1.14 -8.62
C TYR A 7 30.04 0.56 -8.51
N LYS A 8 30.59 0.48 -7.30
CA LYS A 8 31.87 -0.20 -7.03
C LYS A 8 31.72 -1.69 -7.36
N PRO A 9 32.79 -2.39 -7.79
CA PRO A 9 32.68 -3.78 -8.24
C PRO A 9 32.01 -4.73 -7.26
N LEU A 10 32.34 -4.67 -5.96
CA LEU A 10 31.72 -5.55 -4.95
C LEU A 10 30.28 -5.17 -4.63
N SER A 11 29.93 -3.87 -4.66
CA SER A 11 28.54 -3.43 -4.48
C SER A 11 27.68 -3.86 -5.67
N TRP A 12 28.22 -3.77 -6.89
CA TRP A 12 27.55 -4.27 -8.09
C TRP A 12 27.33 -5.79 -8.02
N GLU A 13 28.34 -6.56 -7.59
CA GLU A 13 28.19 -8.00 -7.38
C GLU A 13 27.11 -8.33 -6.34
N LEU A 14 26.99 -7.53 -5.28
CA LEU A 14 25.93 -7.65 -4.27
C LEU A 14 24.54 -7.37 -4.87
N ILE A 15 24.40 -6.31 -5.68
CA ILE A 15 23.14 -5.96 -6.37
C ILE A 15 22.74 -7.09 -7.33
N GLU A 16 23.67 -7.56 -8.17
CA GLU A 16 23.44 -8.68 -9.10
C GLU A 16 23.04 -9.97 -8.38
N LEU A 17 23.66 -10.26 -7.24
CA LEU A 17 23.36 -11.45 -6.46
C LEU A 17 21.93 -11.44 -5.93
N LEU A 18 21.47 -10.29 -5.43
CA LEU A 18 20.18 -10.17 -4.76
C LEU A 18 19.02 -9.91 -5.71
N ARG A 19 19.27 -9.37 -6.91
CA ARG A 19 18.20 -9.08 -7.89
C ARG A 19 17.61 -10.33 -8.56
N ASN A 20 18.32 -11.45 -8.56
CA ASN A 20 18.00 -12.64 -9.35
C ASN A 20 16.97 -13.58 -8.69
N GLY A 21 15.78 -13.11 -8.28
CA GLY A 21 14.60 -13.93 -7.89
C GLY A 21 14.72 -14.86 -6.67
N GLU A 22 15.91 -15.38 -6.37
CA GLU A 22 16.31 -16.23 -5.25
C GLU A 22 17.52 -15.59 -4.56
N PRO A 23 17.32 -14.60 -3.67
CA PRO A 23 18.42 -13.87 -3.05
C PRO A 23 19.27 -14.80 -2.15
N ASP A 24 20.57 -14.88 -2.42
CA ASP A 24 21.53 -15.66 -1.61
C ASP A 24 22.15 -14.78 -0.51
N PHE A 25 21.47 -14.73 0.64
CA PHE A 25 21.91 -13.89 1.77
C PHE A 25 23.24 -14.36 2.37
N GLU A 26 23.60 -15.64 2.31
CA GLU A 26 24.89 -16.13 2.81
C GLU A 26 26.06 -15.62 1.97
N LYS A 27 25.91 -15.59 0.64
CA LYS A 27 26.90 -14.96 -0.23
C LYS A 27 26.88 -13.43 -0.13
N ALA A 28 25.72 -12.82 0.08
CA ALA A 28 25.62 -11.38 0.28
C ALA A 28 26.43 -10.92 1.51
N GLU A 29 26.33 -11.65 2.62
CA GLU A 29 27.16 -11.47 3.82
C GLU A 29 28.65 -11.54 3.51
N GLN A 30 29.06 -12.52 2.69
CA GLN A 30 30.46 -12.64 2.26
C GLN A 30 30.91 -11.43 1.45
N LEU A 31 30.10 -10.93 0.53
CA LEU A 31 30.42 -9.73 -0.27
C LEU A 31 30.54 -8.48 0.61
N ILE A 32 29.62 -8.29 1.56
CA ILE A 32 29.69 -7.19 2.54
C ILE A 32 30.97 -7.30 3.38
N SER A 33 31.33 -8.51 3.84
CA SER A 33 32.57 -8.75 4.59
C SER A 33 33.84 -8.46 3.78
N GLN A 34 33.77 -8.58 2.45
CA GLN A 34 34.86 -8.25 1.51
C GLN A 34 34.92 -6.76 1.17
N GLY A 35 33.90 -5.98 1.54
CA GLY A 35 33.84 -4.53 1.35
C GLY A 35 32.80 -4.05 0.35
N ALA A 36 31.80 -4.88 -0.02
CA ALA A 36 30.60 -4.36 -0.69
C ALA A 36 29.92 -3.31 0.21
N ASP A 37 29.60 -2.15 -0.37
CA ASP A 37 29.03 -1.02 0.35
C ASP A 37 27.52 -1.02 0.14
N VAL A 38 26.74 -1.37 1.18
CA VAL A 38 25.27 -1.34 1.09
C VAL A 38 24.72 0.07 0.82
N ASN A 39 25.52 1.10 1.06
CA ASN A 39 25.18 2.51 0.79
C ASN A 39 25.81 3.05 -0.50
N ASP A 40 26.23 2.17 -1.42
CA ASP A 40 26.79 2.62 -2.69
C ASP A 40 25.73 3.30 -3.56
N GLN A 41 26.18 4.18 -4.44
CA GLN A 41 25.34 4.96 -5.32
C GLN A 41 25.96 4.99 -6.71
N GLY A 42 25.13 4.71 -7.73
CA GLY A 42 25.54 4.68 -9.12
C GLY A 42 25.82 6.07 -9.70
N ASP A 43 26.14 6.10 -10.99
CA ASP A 43 26.49 7.33 -11.71
C ASP A 43 25.30 8.27 -11.92
N ASP A 44 24.07 7.73 -12.04
CA ASP A 44 22.85 8.53 -12.24
C ASP A 44 22.47 9.36 -11.01
N LYS A 45 22.96 8.99 -9.82
CA LYS A 45 22.67 9.58 -8.50
C LYS A 45 21.20 9.61 -8.09
N GLU A 46 20.29 9.20 -8.96
CA GLU A 46 18.87 9.06 -8.68
C GLU A 46 18.61 7.72 -7.98
N GLU A 47 19.51 6.75 -8.10
CA GLU A 47 19.42 5.46 -7.43
C GLU A 47 20.59 5.22 -6.46
N ASN A 48 20.29 4.57 -5.34
CA ASN A 48 21.26 3.90 -4.49
C ASN A 48 21.11 2.39 -4.64
N ALA A 49 22.05 1.63 -4.08
CA ALA A 49 22.08 0.17 -4.20
C ALA A 49 20.74 -0.50 -3.81
N LEU A 50 20.06 -0.01 -2.75
CA LEU A 50 18.78 -0.57 -2.33
C LEU A 50 17.62 -0.12 -3.23
N SER A 51 17.53 1.15 -3.62
CA SER A 51 16.45 1.60 -4.51
C SER A 51 16.54 0.95 -5.89
N SER A 52 17.75 0.77 -6.41
CA SER A 52 18.01 0.07 -7.68
C SER A 52 17.55 -1.39 -7.59
N LEU A 53 17.86 -2.08 -6.48
CA LEU A 53 17.32 -3.41 -6.21
C LEU A 53 15.80 -3.42 -6.16
N ILE A 54 15.16 -2.52 -5.41
CA ILE A 54 13.69 -2.47 -5.31
C ILE A 54 13.05 -2.33 -6.70
N GLN A 55 13.57 -1.42 -7.53
CA GLN A 55 13.05 -1.15 -8.86
C GLN A 55 13.26 -2.35 -9.81
N ASP A 56 14.48 -2.87 -9.88
CA ASP A 56 14.83 -3.99 -10.77
C ASP A 56 14.15 -5.29 -10.37
N TYR A 57 13.94 -5.51 -9.06
CA TYR A 57 13.33 -6.74 -8.56
C TYR A 57 11.94 -6.94 -9.15
N TYR A 58 11.17 -5.86 -9.32
CA TYR A 58 9.85 -5.91 -9.94
C TYR A 58 9.91 -5.83 -11.47
N GLN A 59 10.84 -5.05 -12.04
CA GLN A 59 11.03 -5.01 -13.49
C GLN A 59 11.48 -6.35 -14.09
N SER A 60 12.10 -7.23 -13.29
CA SER A 60 12.42 -8.61 -13.67
C SER A 60 11.19 -9.42 -14.12
N ARG A 61 9.97 -9.01 -13.72
CA ARG A 61 8.69 -9.58 -14.18
C ARG A 61 8.38 -9.24 -15.65
N TRP A 62 8.89 -8.12 -16.16
CA TRP A 62 8.53 -7.56 -17.48
C TRP A 62 9.70 -7.48 -18.47
N GLY A 63 10.94 -7.69 -18.01
CA GLY A 63 12.12 -7.09 -18.63
C GLY A 63 13.18 -7.99 -19.26
N ASN A 64 12.88 -9.21 -19.73
CA ASN A 64 13.85 -9.94 -20.56
C ASN A 64 13.23 -10.55 -21.84
N PRO A 65 13.37 -9.89 -23.01
CA PRO A 65 12.86 -10.40 -24.28
C PRO A 65 13.61 -11.65 -24.80
N GLU A 66 14.75 -12.03 -24.22
CA GLU A 66 15.46 -13.28 -24.55
C GLU A 66 15.03 -14.47 -23.66
N GLN A 67 14.32 -14.20 -22.56
CA GLN A 67 13.72 -15.23 -21.73
C GLN A 67 12.29 -15.47 -22.21
N LYS A 68 11.82 -16.72 -22.14
CA LYS A 68 10.41 -17.04 -22.37
C LYS A 68 9.61 -16.35 -21.28
N VAL A 69 9.22 -15.11 -21.51
CA VAL A 69 8.31 -14.35 -20.66
C VAL A 69 7.05 -15.19 -20.51
N CYS A 70 6.46 -15.21 -19.31
CA CYS A 70 5.08 -15.66 -19.16
C CYS A 70 4.17 -14.64 -19.86
N SER A 71 4.20 -14.61 -21.20
CA SER A 71 3.57 -13.60 -22.06
C SER A 71 2.04 -13.60 -21.95
N ASP A 72 1.49 -14.65 -21.35
CA ASP A 72 0.06 -14.91 -21.24
C ASP A 72 -0.43 -14.76 -19.78
N CYS A 73 0.40 -14.21 -18.88
CA CYS A 73 -0.01 -13.90 -17.50
C CYS A 73 -0.81 -12.60 -17.47
N GLU A 74 -2.10 -12.65 -17.80
CA GLU A 74 -3.03 -11.59 -17.43
C GLU A 74 -3.66 -11.88 -16.05
N GLU A 75 -3.72 -10.80 -15.26
CA GLU A 75 -4.45 -10.53 -14.02
C GLU A 75 -4.28 -11.42 -12.78
N ASP A 76 -4.19 -12.74 -12.81
CA ASP A 76 -4.09 -13.50 -11.53
C ASP A 76 -3.27 -14.79 -11.66
N GLY A 77 -2.08 -14.79 -11.05
CA GLY A 77 -1.34 -16.02 -10.72
C GLY A 77 -0.38 -16.53 -11.80
N CYS A 78 0.83 -15.96 -11.88
CA CYS A 78 1.97 -16.67 -12.48
C CYS A 78 2.57 -17.73 -11.52
N GLU A 79 1.94 -18.06 -10.39
CA GLU A 79 2.47 -19.05 -9.43
C GLU A 79 2.77 -20.41 -10.09
N SER A 80 2.01 -20.77 -11.11
CA SER A 80 2.20 -22.00 -11.88
C SER A 80 3.03 -21.84 -13.17
N CYS A 81 3.52 -20.64 -13.50
CA CYS A 81 4.36 -20.46 -14.68
C CYS A 81 5.76 -21.01 -14.40
N GLU A 82 6.21 -21.98 -15.20
CA GLU A 82 7.56 -22.56 -15.11
C GLU A 82 8.68 -21.54 -15.38
N HIS A 83 8.34 -20.37 -15.93
CA HIS A 83 9.23 -19.24 -16.19
C HIS A 83 9.03 -18.07 -15.22
N ASN A 84 8.17 -18.21 -14.19
CA ASN A 84 8.09 -17.25 -13.10
C ASN A 84 9.32 -17.43 -12.21
N LEU A 85 10.33 -16.62 -12.46
CA LEU A 85 11.60 -16.65 -11.73
C LEU A 85 11.45 -16.21 -10.26
N ASN A 86 10.27 -15.73 -9.84
CA ASN A 86 10.07 -15.22 -8.49
C ASN A 86 8.60 -15.27 -8.02
N PRO A 87 8.06 -16.45 -7.67
CA PRO A 87 6.69 -16.57 -7.17
C PRO A 87 6.45 -15.90 -5.82
N ASN A 88 7.51 -15.58 -5.06
CA ASN A 88 7.43 -14.95 -3.74
C ASN A 88 8.04 -13.54 -3.75
N MET A 89 7.88 -12.80 -4.86
CA MET A 89 8.56 -11.53 -5.11
C MET A 89 8.42 -10.52 -3.96
N GLY A 90 7.20 -10.27 -3.46
CA GLY A 90 6.99 -9.36 -2.34
C GLY A 90 7.69 -9.81 -1.05
N GLU A 91 7.64 -11.11 -0.70
CA GLU A 91 8.35 -11.60 0.49
C GLU A 91 9.87 -11.48 0.37
N SER A 92 10.42 -11.76 -0.80
CA SER A 92 11.85 -11.64 -1.05
C SER A 92 12.30 -10.19 -1.05
N LEU A 93 11.50 -9.27 -1.59
CA LEU A 93 11.74 -7.83 -1.49
C LEU A 93 11.84 -7.39 -0.02
N LEU A 94 10.88 -7.78 0.83
CA LEU A 94 10.90 -7.46 2.25
C LEU A 94 12.17 -7.99 2.95
N LYS A 95 12.62 -9.21 2.59
CA LYS A 95 13.87 -9.77 3.11
C LYS A 95 15.09 -8.98 2.65
N ILE A 96 15.14 -8.53 1.38
CA ILE A 96 16.22 -7.68 0.85
C ILE A 96 16.26 -6.33 1.58
N ILE A 97 15.13 -5.63 1.69
CA ILE A 97 15.05 -4.34 2.38
C ILE A 97 15.53 -4.47 3.82
N LYS A 98 15.00 -5.47 4.55
CA LYS A 98 15.41 -5.75 5.92
C LYS A 98 16.89 -6.07 6.02
N PHE A 99 17.41 -6.90 5.11
CA PHE A 99 18.83 -7.26 5.08
C PHE A 99 19.72 -6.01 4.92
N PHE A 100 19.40 -5.10 4.00
CA PHE A 100 20.15 -3.85 3.84
C PHE A 100 20.12 -2.98 5.11
N ILE A 101 18.94 -2.81 5.71
CA ILE A 101 18.79 -2.05 6.96
C ILE A 101 19.61 -2.67 8.09
N ASP A 102 19.53 -3.99 8.28
CA ASP A 102 20.27 -4.72 9.31
C ASP A 102 21.79 -4.65 9.11
N HIS A 103 22.25 -4.40 7.86
CA HIS A 103 23.66 -4.24 7.48
C HIS A 103 24.12 -2.79 7.37
N GLY A 104 23.36 -1.83 7.92
CA GLY A 104 23.78 -0.45 8.07
C GLY A 104 23.53 0.42 6.83
N PHE A 105 22.52 0.07 6.03
CA PHE A 105 21.95 1.02 5.07
C PHE A 105 21.43 2.27 5.80
N ASP A 106 22.04 3.42 5.51
CA ASP A 106 21.73 4.70 6.12
C ASP A 106 20.61 5.38 5.32
N VAL A 107 19.38 5.06 5.72
CA VAL A 107 18.15 5.68 5.20
C VAL A 107 18.17 7.21 5.31
N ASN A 108 18.90 7.77 6.29
CA ASN A 108 19.00 9.22 6.52
C ASN A 108 20.13 9.89 5.71
N ARG A 109 20.89 9.12 4.92
CA ARG A 109 21.99 9.63 4.12
C ARG A 109 21.52 10.68 3.14
N GLN A 110 22.36 11.70 2.94
CA GLN A 110 22.05 12.87 2.10
C GLN A 110 20.71 13.54 2.49
N GLU A 111 20.55 13.84 3.80
CA GLU A 111 19.33 14.46 4.34
C GLU A 111 18.05 13.65 4.09
N GLY A 112 18.16 12.31 4.08
CA GLY A 112 17.02 11.41 3.82
C GLY A 112 16.78 11.11 2.34
N ASN A 113 17.62 11.58 1.42
CA ASN A 113 17.44 11.26 0.00
C ASN A 113 17.52 9.75 -0.27
N TYR A 114 18.31 8.98 0.49
CA TYR A 114 18.43 7.53 0.27
C TYR A 114 17.14 6.78 0.56
N GLY A 115 16.47 7.08 1.68
CA GLY A 115 15.15 6.52 1.94
C GLY A 115 14.09 7.03 0.96
N ARG A 116 14.15 8.31 0.53
CA ARG A 116 13.26 8.85 -0.51
C ARG A 116 13.35 8.05 -1.81
N GLN A 117 14.56 7.74 -2.26
CA GLN A 117 14.81 6.93 -3.46
C GLN A 117 14.22 5.52 -3.31
N CYS A 118 14.34 4.90 -2.13
CA CYS A 118 13.73 3.59 -1.88
C CYS A 118 12.20 3.65 -1.94
N LEU A 119 11.59 4.68 -1.35
CA LEU A 119 10.14 4.88 -1.40
C LEU A 119 9.63 5.16 -2.81
N ASN A 120 10.36 5.94 -3.62
CA ASN A 120 10.03 6.16 -5.03
C ASN A 120 10.09 4.84 -5.83
N ALA A 121 11.10 4.01 -5.59
CA ALA A 121 11.22 2.72 -6.26
C ALA A 121 10.05 1.77 -5.91
N LEU A 122 9.48 1.87 -4.71
CA LEU A 122 8.35 1.04 -4.28
C LEU A 122 7.07 1.29 -5.08
N VAL A 123 6.89 2.47 -5.68
CA VAL A 123 5.68 2.84 -6.44
C VAL A 123 5.34 1.84 -7.55
N PHE A 124 6.35 1.12 -8.09
CA PHE A 124 6.17 0.19 -9.21
C PHE A 124 6.08 -1.29 -8.80
N THR A 125 5.81 -1.57 -7.52
CA THR A 125 5.79 -2.94 -6.99
C THR A 125 4.43 -3.63 -7.09
N TYR A 126 3.33 -2.89 -7.15
CA TYR A 126 1.98 -3.40 -7.47
C TYR A 126 1.53 -4.63 -6.65
N ASP A 127 1.95 -4.75 -5.38
CA ASP A 127 1.46 -5.77 -4.46
C ASP A 127 1.42 -5.27 -3.01
N LYS A 128 0.76 -6.00 -2.11
CA LYS A 128 0.54 -5.58 -0.72
C LYS A 128 1.80 -5.47 0.14
N CYS A 129 2.92 -6.04 -0.26
CA CYS A 129 4.18 -5.92 0.47
C CYS A 129 4.67 -4.47 0.53
N ILE A 130 4.17 -3.61 -0.38
CA ILE A 130 4.45 -2.18 -0.42
C ILE A 130 4.16 -1.47 0.91
N ILE A 131 3.12 -1.91 1.63
CA ILE A 131 2.75 -1.40 2.96
C ILE A 131 3.87 -1.69 3.95
N GLU A 132 4.27 -2.96 4.06
CA GLU A 132 5.32 -3.41 4.98
C GLU A 132 6.70 -2.87 4.59
N ALA A 133 7.01 -2.79 3.31
CA ALA A 133 8.25 -2.21 2.79
C ALA A 133 8.36 -0.72 3.16
N THR A 134 7.25 0.02 3.00
CA THR A 134 7.15 1.43 3.39
C THR A 134 7.35 1.59 4.91
N LYS A 135 6.72 0.75 5.73
CA LYS A 135 6.92 0.73 7.18
C LYS A 135 8.37 0.43 7.58
N LEU A 136 9.04 -0.53 6.92
CA LEU A 136 10.44 -0.86 7.18
C LEU A 136 11.35 0.34 6.91
N ILE A 137 11.16 1.02 5.77
CA ILE A 137 11.94 2.20 5.42
C ILE A 137 11.69 3.33 6.45
N PHE A 138 10.43 3.64 6.77
CA PHE A 138 10.10 4.65 7.78
C PHE A 138 10.59 4.29 9.19
N SER A 139 10.58 3.01 9.57
CA SER A 139 11.09 2.57 10.88
C SER A 139 12.61 2.75 11.00
N ALA A 140 13.34 2.65 9.89
CA ALA A 140 14.77 2.91 9.84
C ALA A 140 15.12 4.41 9.78
N TYR A 141 14.14 5.30 9.55
CA TYR A 141 14.34 6.74 9.71
C TYR A 141 14.44 7.10 11.20
N GLY A 142 15.68 7.23 11.70
CA GLY A 142 15.95 7.76 13.04
C GLY A 142 15.73 9.28 13.20
N LYS A 143 15.35 10.00 12.14
CA LYS A 143 15.02 11.44 12.14
C LYS A 143 13.68 11.66 11.44
N ASN A 144 13.04 12.78 11.77
CA ASN A 144 11.76 13.14 11.18
C ASN A 144 11.88 13.34 9.65
N PRO A 145 11.27 12.48 8.81
CA PRO A 145 11.44 12.50 7.35
C PRO A 145 10.73 13.68 6.64
N ILE A 146 10.05 14.56 7.39
CA ILE A 146 9.16 15.63 6.91
C ILE A 146 9.68 16.47 5.74
N LYS A 147 10.99 16.70 5.60
CA LYS A 147 11.51 17.70 4.63
C LYS A 147 11.10 17.42 3.17
N TRP A 148 10.92 16.16 2.77
CA TRP A 148 10.63 15.80 1.38
C TRP A 148 9.27 15.12 1.18
N ILE A 149 8.47 14.90 2.22
CA ILE A 149 7.18 14.19 2.11
C ILE A 149 6.16 14.98 1.28
N LYS A 150 6.25 16.32 1.22
CA LYS A 150 5.30 17.17 0.48
C LYS A 150 5.90 17.96 -0.70
N ASP A 151 7.10 17.61 -1.14
CA ASP A 151 7.65 18.21 -2.35
C ASP A 151 6.84 17.76 -3.58
N GLU A 152 6.82 18.55 -4.66
CA GLU A 152 6.08 18.24 -5.89
C GLU A 152 6.51 16.89 -6.52
N ASP A 153 7.71 16.41 -6.21
CA ASP A 153 8.27 15.12 -6.60
C ASP A 153 8.45 14.16 -5.39
N SER A 154 7.58 14.28 -4.38
CA SER A 154 7.61 13.42 -3.20
C SER A 154 7.06 12.02 -3.51
N PRO A 155 7.51 10.98 -2.79
CA PRO A 155 7.00 9.63 -2.99
C PRO A 155 5.47 9.54 -2.82
N VAL A 156 4.89 10.23 -1.83
CA VAL A 156 3.44 10.18 -1.57
C VAL A 156 2.62 10.70 -2.76
N MET A 157 3.11 11.70 -3.49
CA MET A 157 2.44 12.20 -4.70
C MET A 157 2.42 11.15 -5.80
N TRP A 158 3.51 10.39 -5.97
CA TRP A 158 3.57 9.28 -6.92
C TRP A 158 2.67 8.13 -6.50
N PHE A 159 2.64 7.78 -5.21
CA PHE A 159 1.70 6.80 -4.67
C PHE A 159 0.23 7.20 -4.90
N SER A 160 -0.14 8.43 -4.58
CA SER A 160 -1.49 8.94 -4.79
C SER A 160 -1.86 8.95 -6.28
N HIS A 161 -0.96 9.40 -7.16
CA HIS A 161 -1.22 9.41 -8.59
C HIS A 161 -1.43 8.00 -9.17
N GLU A 162 -0.60 7.04 -8.76
CA GLU A 162 -0.73 5.67 -9.22
C GLU A 162 -2.00 5.01 -8.66
N GLY A 163 -2.32 5.24 -7.38
CA GLY A 163 -3.56 4.79 -6.75
C GLY A 163 -4.81 5.32 -7.46
N ASP A 164 -4.85 6.62 -7.77
CA ASP A 164 -5.92 7.25 -8.54
C ASP A 164 -6.03 6.67 -9.96
N SER A 165 -4.89 6.40 -10.62
CA SER A 165 -4.87 5.79 -11.95
C SER A 165 -5.44 4.37 -11.92
N LEU A 166 -5.05 3.56 -10.93
CA LEU A 166 -5.58 2.22 -10.72
C LEU A 166 -7.10 2.23 -10.51
N ASP A 167 -7.59 3.16 -9.68
CA ASP A 167 -9.00 3.31 -9.37
C ASP A 167 -9.82 3.81 -10.58
N MET A 168 -9.37 4.87 -11.25
CA MET A 168 -10.16 5.59 -12.26
C MET A 168 -9.96 5.09 -13.69
N VAL A 169 -8.75 4.61 -14.03
CA VAL A 169 -8.37 4.24 -15.41
C VAL A 169 -8.41 2.73 -15.60
N HIS A 170 -7.87 1.98 -14.63
CA HIS A 170 -7.76 0.53 -14.71
C HIS A 170 -8.92 -0.21 -14.05
N ALA A 171 -9.71 0.48 -13.20
CA ALA A 171 -10.76 -0.12 -12.38
C ALA A 171 -10.25 -1.25 -11.45
N ASP A 172 -8.97 -1.18 -11.07
CA ASP A 172 -8.35 -2.04 -10.07
C ASP A 172 -8.46 -1.39 -8.70
N HIS A 173 -9.68 -1.41 -8.19
CA HIS A 173 -10.01 -0.88 -6.87
C HIS A 173 -9.26 -1.62 -5.77
N TYR A 174 -8.97 -2.91 -5.94
CA TYR A 174 -8.22 -3.69 -4.94
C TYR A 174 -6.84 -3.08 -4.73
N LEU A 175 -6.09 -2.86 -5.82
CA LEU A 175 -4.74 -2.31 -5.72
C LEU A 175 -4.75 -0.83 -5.38
N GLY A 176 -5.73 -0.06 -5.88
CA GLY A 176 -5.94 1.33 -5.46
C GLY A 176 -6.06 1.45 -3.93
N ASN A 177 -6.79 0.55 -3.28
CA ASN A 177 -6.91 0.52 -1.81
C ASN A 177 -5.60 0.19 -1.08
N ILE A 178 -4.71 -0.63 -1.68
CA ILE A 178 -3.36 -0.89 -1.14
C ILE A 178 -2.50 0.38 -1.20
N TYR A 179 -2.58 1.14 -2.29
CA TYR A 179 -1.86 2.42 -2.43
C TYR A 179 -2.39 3.45 -1.43
N GLU A 180 -3.70 3.51 -1.20
CA GLU A 180 -4.31 4.41 -0.20
C GLU A 180 -3.90 4.07 1.23
N ALA A 181 -3.82 2.79 1.59
CA ALA A 181 -3.25 2.36 2.87
C ALA A 181 -1.79 2.82 3.01
N THR A 182 -1.04 2.81 1.91
CA THR A 182 0.35 3.28 1.85
C THR A 182 0.42 4.80 2.01
N CYS A 183 -0.39 5.58 1.29
CA CYS A 183 -0.52 7.04 1.46
C CYS A 183 -0.85 7.40 2.91
N SER A 184 -1.73 6.63 3.56
CA SER A 184 -2.09 6.83 4.97
C SER A 184 -0.91 6.66 5.93
N ILE A 185 0.10 5.83 5.59
CA ILE A 185 1.36 5.74 6.34
C ILE A 185 2.15 7.04 6.19
N PHE A 186 2.22 7.63 5.00
CA PHE A 186 2.90 8.92 4.79
C PHE A 186 2.24 10.03 5.61
N ASP A 187 0.91 10.12 5.59
CA ASP A 187 0.14 11.09 6.38
C ASP A 187 0.41 10.92 7.88
N ALA A 188 0.35 9.67 8.38
CA ALA A 188 0.63 9.38 9.78
C ALA A 188 2.07 9.73 10.18
N VAL A 189 3.05 9.46 9.33
CA VAL A 189 4.45 9.83 9.57
C VAL A 189 4.62 11.36 9.61
N GLU A 190 3.97 12.07 8.70
CA GLU A 190 4.03 13.53 8.64
C GLU A 190 3.41 14.18 9.89
N ASP A 191 2.24 13.71 10.30
CA ASP A 191 1.51 14.21 11.46
C ASP A 191 2.11 13.73 12.80
N GLY A 192 3.15 12.87 12.75
CA GLY A 192 3.80 12.32 13.93
C GLY A 192 2.91 11.32 14.68
N HIS A 193 2.00 10.66 13.98
CA HIS A 193 1.11 9.63 14.48
C HIS A 193 1.74 8.23 14.34
N PRO A 194 1.33 7.27 15.18
CA PRO A 194 1.69 5.86 14.98
C PRO A 194 1.17 5.36 13.63
N PHE A 195 2.05 4.73 12.84
CA PHE A 195 1.72 4.21 11.51
C PHE A 195 1.87 2.69 11.39
N MET A 196 2.47 2.03 12.39
CA MET A 196 2.80 0.59 12.32
C MET A 196 1.57 -0.30 12.14
N ASP A 197 0.43 0.14 12.68
CA ASP A 197 -0.82 -0.60 12.65
C ASP A 197 -1.72 -0.23 11.46
N ILE A 198 -1.25 0.63 10.55
CA ILE A 198 -1.94 0.91 9.28
C ILE A 198 -1.70 -0.29 8.34
N ASP A 199 -2.76 -0.88 7.78
CA ASP A 199 -2.63 -2.05 6.91
C ASP A 199 -3.76 -2.08 5.86
N SER A 200 -3.66 -3.01 4.91
CA SER A 200 -4.70 -3.31 3.92
C SER A 200 -6.04 -3.55 4.58
N PHE A 201 -7.13 -3.22 3.88
CA PHE A 201 -8.49 -3.56 4.28
C PHE A 201 -8.67 -5.07 4.54
N GLU A 202 -7.86 -5.94 3.91
CA GLU A 202 -7.85 -7.38 4.15
C GLU A 202 -7.69 -7.74 5.63
N ALA A 203 -6.95 -6.94 6.41
CA ALA A 203 -6.74 -7.17 7.83
C ALA A 203 -8.03 -7.03 8.68
N ALA A 204 -9.09 -6.45 8.11
CA ALA A 204 -10.43 -6.41 8.71
C ALA A 204 -11.22 -7.72 8.50
N VAL A 205 -10.81 -8.58 7.56
CA VAL A 205 -11.45 -9.90 7.36
C VAL A 205 -11.23 -10.76 8.60
N GLY A 206 -12.28 -11.44 9.04
CA GLY A 206 -12.33 -12.18 10.30
C GLY A 206 -12.55 -11.31 11.54
N LYS A 207 -12.66 -9.98 11.40
CA LYS A 207 -12.98 -9.09 12.52
C LYS A 207 -14.49 -8.92 12.68
N LYS A 208 -14.92 -8.88 13.94
CA LYS A 208 -16.32 -8.64 14.31
C LYS A 208 -16.59 -7.15 14.49
N ILE A 209 -17.52 -6.60 13.72
CA ILE A 209 -17.92 -5.20 13.83
C ILE A 209 -18.72 -4.99 15.11
N ILE A 210 -18.26 -4.09 15.97
CA ILE A 210 -18.92 -3.76 17.24
C ILE A 210 -19.67 -2.43 17.17
N LYS A 211 -19.27 -1.56 16.22
CA LYS A 211 -19.78 -0.20 16.12
C LYS A 211 -19.49 0.37 14.74
N VAL A 212 -20.34 1.26 14.25
CA VAL A 212 -20.02 2.13 13.10
C VAL A 212 -20.04 3.58 13.56
N MET A 213 -18.93 4.28 13.31
CA MET A 213 -18.82 5.71 13.57
C MET A 213 -18.74 6.47 12.24
N ALA A 214 -19.12 7.74 12.25
CA ALA A 214 -18.94 8.63 11.11
C ALA A 214 -18.19 9.89 11.54
N GLU A 215 -17.26 10.34 10.69
CA GLU A 215 -16.60 11.64 10.85
C GLU A 215 -17.57 12.77 10.50
N THR A 216 -17.73 13.78 11.35
CA THR A 216 -18.59 14.90 10.99
C THR A 216 -18.29 16.19 11.75
N GLU A 217 -18.47 17.31 11.04
CA GLU A 217 -18.65 18.64 11.64
C GLU A 217 -20.13 19.05 11.81
N THR A 218 -21.05 18.27 11.23
CA THR A 218 -22.49 18.58 11.09
C THR A 218 -23.39 17.45 11.63
N LYS A 219 -24.69 17.72 11.79
CA LYS A 219 -25.64 16.75 12.39
C LYS A 219 -26.27 15.78 11.39
N ASP A 220 -26.34 16.14 10.11
CA ASP A 220 -27.08 15.37 9.10
C ASP A 220 -26.11 14.49 8.31
N ILE A 221 -25.68 13.39 8.95
CA ILE A 221 -24.70 12.44 8.41
C ILE A 221 -25.29 11.69 7.20
N PHE A 222 -26.53 11.22 7.35
CA PHE A 222 -27.27 10.56 6.29
C PHE A 222 -28.41 11.44 5.82
N PHE A 223 -28.57 11.54 4.51
CA PHE A 223 -29.62 12.32 3.88
C PHE A 223 -30.28 11.56 2.73
N PRO A 224 -31.58 11.75 2.52
CA PRO A 224 -32.26 11.16 1.39
C PRO A 224 -32.05 11.99 0.12
N ILE A 225 -31.95 11.31 -1.01
CA ILE A 225 -32.16 11.82 -2.36
C ILE A 225 -33.30 11.05 -3.02
N LYS A 226 -33.77 11.52 -4.18
CA LYS A 226 -34.98 10.99 -4.83
C LYS A 226 -34.95 9.47 -5.04
N GLU A 227 -33.77 8.89 -5.22
CA GLU A 227 -33.56 7.47 -5.49
C GLU A 227 -33.09 6.65 -4.28
N HIS A 228 -32.56 7.28 -3.21
CA HIS A 228 -31.91 6.59 -2.09
C HIS A 228 -32.09 7.35 -0.77
N ASP A 229 -32.47 6.66 0.31
CA ASP A 229 -32.72 7.30 1.61
C ASP A 229 -31.47 7.39 2.51
N ASN A 230 -30.40 6.69 2.16
CA ASN A 230 -29.21 6.48 2.99
C ASN A 230 -27.93 7.04 2.35
N CYS A 231 -27.99 8.25 1.78
CA CYS A 231 -26.81 8.87 1.20
C CYS A 231 -25.91 9.51 2.26
N PHE A 232 -24.60 9.52 2.02
CA PHE A 232 -23.59 10.13 2.87
C PHE A 232 -22.40 10.66 2.05
N SER A 233 -21.59 11.50 2.69
CA SER A 233 -20.35 12.05 2.13
C SER A 233 -19.20 12.11 3.14
N CYS A 234 -19.39 11.55 4.32
CA CYS A 234 -18.38 11.47 5.38
C CYS A 234 -17.59 10.17 5.32
N TRP A 235 -16.52 10.09 6.09
CA TRP A 235 -15.82 8.83 6.34
C TRP A 235 -16.58 7.99 7.36
N LEU A 236 -16.58 6.67 7.16
CA LEU A 236 -17.17 5.69 8.05
C LEU A 236 -16.08 4.83 8.67
N TYR A 237 -16.17 4.64 9.98
CA TYR A 237 -15.25 3.82 10.76
C TYR A 237 -16.00 2.58 11.26
N PHE A 238 -15.70 1.43 10.67
CA PHE A 238 -16.21 0.13 11.11
C PHE A 238 -15.30 -0.40 12.22
N MET A 239 -15.72 -0.16 13.47
CA MET A 239 -14.92 -0.48 14.65
C MET A 239 -14.99 -1.98 14.96
N TYR A 240 -13.86 -2.56 15.37
CA TYR A 240 -13.75 -3.91 15.90
C TYR A 240 -12.81 -3.93 17.11
N GLU A 241 -12.64 -5.09 17.76
CA GLU A 241 -11.71 -5.20 18.89
C GLU A 241 -10.27 -4.96 18.45
N GLY A 242 -9.66 -3.89 18.97
CA GLY A 242 -8.27 -3.55 18.71
C GLY A 242 -8.03 -2.63 17.52
N GLY A 243 -9.06 -2.16 16.80
CA GLY A 243 -8.87 -1.23 15.68
C GLY A 243 -10.16 -0.90 14.93
N TYR A 244 -10.02 -0.39 13.72
CA TYR A 244 -11.13 -0.06 12.83
C TYR A 244 -10.74 -0.25 11.36
N LEU A 245 -11.74 -0.46 10.52
CA LEU A 245 -11.64 -0.31 9.08
C LEU A 245 -12.23 1.06 8.73
N LEU A 246 -11.43 1.92 8.11
CA LEU A 246 -11.90 3.19 7.57
C LEU A 246 -12.49 2.96 6.19
N TYR A 247 -13.55 3.68 5.85
CA TYR A 247 -14.11 3.79 4.52
C TYR A 247 -14.31 5.25 4.17
N THR A 248 -13.62 5.74 3.14
CA THR A 248 -13.62 7.15 2.76
C THR A 248 -14.82 7.49 1.86
N SER A 249 -15.04 8.79 1.67
CA SER A 249 -16.01 9.30 0.68
C SER A 249 -15.62 9.01 -0.78
N TYR A 250 -14.41 8.52 -1.01
CA TYR A 250 -13.85 8.19 -2.32
C TYR A 250 -13.87 6.69 -2.61
N SER A 251 -14.46 5.88 -1.73
CA SER A 251 -14.55 4.41 -1.83
C SER A 251 -13.25 3.65 -1.57
N ASN A 252 -12.31 4.30 -0.88
CA ASN A 252 -11.09 3.67 -0.39
C ASN A 252 -11.27 3.22 1.06
N CYS A 253 -10.52 2.21 1.46
CA CYS A 253 -10.59 1.58 2.76
C CYS A 253 -9.26 0.93 3.14
N TRP A 254 -8.91 1.08 4.41
CA TRP A 254 -7.72 0.52 5.04
C TRP A 254 -7.99 0.38 6.54
N VAL A 255 -7.15 -0.38 7.23
CA VAL A 255 -7.28 -0.52 8.69
C VAL A 255 -6.29 0.36 9.43
N ASN A 256 -6.66 0.73 10.66
CA ASN A 256 -5.77 1.37 11.61
C ASN A 256 -6.25 1.10 13.05
N THR A 257 -5.40 1.36 14.03
CA THR A 257 -5.69 1.29 15.46
C THR A 257 -5.60 2.67 16.13
N TYR A 258 -4.85 3.59 15.52
CA TYR A 258 -4.73 4.96 15.98
C TYR A 258 -5.94 5.78 15.52
N LEU A 259 -6.82 6.12 16.46
CA LEU A 259 -7.96 6.99 16.20
C LEU A 259 -7.57 8.42 16.60
N SER A 260 -7.57 9.35 15.64
CA SER A 260 -7.30 10.76 15.88
C SER A 260 -8.37 11.39 16.80
N GLU A 261 -8.15 12.60 17.31
CA GLU A 261 -9.14 13.36 18.10
C GLU A 261 -10.33 13.89 17.26
N GLU A 262 -10.67 13.22 16.15
CA GLU A 262 -11.80 13.56 15.30
C GLU A 262 -13.14 13.52 16.05
N LYS A 263 -14.06 14.38 15.62
CA LYS A 263 -15.45 14.37 16.11
C LYS A 263 -16.21 13.23 15.44
N LEU A 264 -16.13 12.06 16.05
CA LEU A 264 -16.85 10.88 15.60
C LEU A 264 -18.23 10.81 16.25
N VAL A 265 -19.24 10.51 15.44
CA VAL A 265 -20.62 10.28 15.90
C VAL A 265 -20.97 8.80 15.69
N ASP A 266 -21.63 8.22 16.68
CA ASP A 266 -22.13 6.85 16.61
C ASP A 266 -23.32 6.77 15.66
N VAL A 267 -23.18 5.95 14.61
CA VAL A 267 -24.21 5.73 13.59
C VAL A 267 -24.64 4.27 13.52
N SER A 268 -24.33 3.47 14.55
CA SER A 268 -24.56 2.03 14.55
C SER A 268 -26.03 1.64 14.33
N GLU A 269 -26.98 2.51 14.69
CA GLU A 269 -28.42 2.29 14.44
C GLU A 269 -28.75 2.16 12.94
N CYS A 270 -27.98 2.81 12.05
CA CYS A 270 -28.11 2.69 10.61
C CYS A 270 -27.54 1.37 10.05
N PHE A 271 -26.73 0.67 10.84
CA PHE A 271 -25.97 -0.51 10.45
C PHE A 271 -26.31 -1.76 11.27
N LEU A 272 -27.46 -1.78 11.95
CA LEU A 272 -27.89 -2.90 12.81
C LEU A 272 -27.73 -4.31 12.18
N PRO A 273 -27.98 -4.53 10.87
CA PRO A 273 -27.79 -5.85 10.25
C PRO A 273 -26.37 -6.41 10.31
N ILE A 274 -25.35 -5.56 10.50
CA ILE A 274 -23.93 -5.96 10.51
C ILE A 274 -23.27 -5.81 11.90
N ILE A 275 -23.96 -5.21 12.87
CA ILE A 275 -23.43 -5.07 14.23
C ILE A 275 -23.37 -6.45 14.90
N ASN A 276 -22.23 -6.75 15.53
CA ASN A 276 -21.83 -8.03 16.12
C ASN A 276 -21.60 -9.17 15.12
N HIS A 277 -21.44 -8.86 13.84
CA HIS A 277 -21.14 -9.83 12.79
C HIS A 277 -19.71 -9.72 12.29
N ILE A 278 -19.18 -10.84 11.80
CA ILE A 278 -17.80 -10.96 11.31
C ILE A 278 -17.78 -10.62 9.82
N ILE A 279 -16.81 -9.78 9.40
CA ILE A 279 -16.52 -9.59 7.97
C ILE A 279 -15.88 -10.87 7.45
N GLU A 280 -16.52 -11.54 6.50
CA GLU A 280 -16.00 -12.73 5.83
C GLU A 280 -15.18 -12.37 4.59
N ASP A 281 -15.57 -11.32 3.87
CA ASP A 281 -14.91 -10.90 2.64
C ASP A 281 -15.24 -9.43 2.30
N ILE A 282 -14.36 -8.80 1.53
CA ILE A 282 -14.52 -7.44 1.00
C ILE A 282 -14.20 -7.49 -0.49
N THR A 283 -15.21 -7.24 -1.33
CA THR A 283 -15.07 -7.29 -2.79
C THR A 283 -15.33 -5.93 -3.41
N PHE A 284 -14.58 -5.60 -4.46
CA PHE A 284 -14.75 -4.37 -5.22
C PHE A 284 -15.37 -4.66 -6.57
N GLY A 285 -16.25 -3.77 -7.02
CA GLY A 285 -16.96 -3.92 -8.28
C GLY A 285 -17.20 -2.60 -8.98
N SER A 286 -17.68 -2.66 -10.22
CA SER A 286 -18.04 -1.45 -10.96
C SER A 286 -19.31 -0.78 -10.43
N THR A 287 -20.25 -1.56 -9.88
CA THR A 287 -21.42 -1.14 -9.07
C THR A 287 -22.05 -2.38 -8.42
N PRO A 288 -22.11 -2.53 -7.08
CA PRO A 288 -21.58 -1.65 -6.04
C PRO A 288 -20.06 -1.48 -6.13
N GLU A 289 -19.56 -0.36 -5.62
CA GLU A 289 -18.12 -0.07 -5.61
C GLU A 289 -17.42 -0.93 -4.56
N THR A 290 -18.08 -1.15 -3.43
CA THR A 290 -17.57 -2.00 -2.36
C THR A 290 -18.71 -2.82 -1.77
N THR A 291 -18.45 -4.12 -1.59
CA THR A 291 -19.37 -5.04 -0.91
C THR A 291 -18.65 -5.70 0.24
N PHE A 292 -19.23 -5.61 1.43
CA PHE A 292 -18.80 -6.32 2.63
C PHE A 292 -19.72 -7.53 2.83
N HIS A 293 -19.14 -8.72 2.89
CA HIS A 293 -19.86 -9.97 3.15
C HIS A 293 -19.70 -10.33 4.63
N PHE A 294 -20.80 -10.71 5.29
CA PHE A 294 -20.80 -11.02 6.72
C PHE A 294 -21.26 -12.45 7.00
N ASP A 295 -20.83 -12.99 8.14
CA ASP A 295 -21.10 -14.35 8.62
C ASP A 295 -22.60 -14.70 8.83
N ASN A 296 -23.47 -13.71 8.78
CA ASN A 296 -24.92 -13.88 8.82
C ASN A 296 -25.58 -13.89 7.43
N ASN A 297 -24.79 -13.92 6.35
CA ASN A 297 -25.22 -13.80 4.95
C ASN A 297 -25.77 -12.42 4.57
N VAL A 298 -25.66 -11.41 5.43
CA VAL A 298 -25.95 -10.02 5.05
C VAL A 298 -24.82 -9.50 4.20
N LYS A 299 -25.16 -8.77 3.14
CA LYS A 299 -24.18 -7.96 2.39
C LYS A 299 -24.43 -6.49 2.62
N LEU A 300 -23.41 -5.74 3.02
CA LEU A 300 -23.44 -4.29 2.98
C LEU A 300 -22.83 -3.83 1.66
N ASN A 301 -23.64 -3.19 0.83
CA ASN A 301 -23.22 -2.64 -0.45
C ASN A 301 -23.10 -1.12 -0.30
N ILE A 302 -21.96 -0.57 -0.74
CA ILE A 302 -21.73 0.88 -0.82
C ILE A 302 -21.46 1.24 -2.29
N ALA A 303 -22.14 2.26 -2.79
CA ALA A 303 -22.07 2.66 -4.20
C ALA A 303 -22.08 4.18 -4.38
N LEU A 304 -21.41 4.63 -5.44
CA LEU A 304 -21.49 6.00 -5.91
C LEU A 304 -22.85 6.30 -6.55
N HIS A 305 -23.46 7.39 -6.10
CA HIS A 305 -24.60 7.96 -6.79
C HIS A 305 -24.12 8.77 -8.01
N ARG A 306 -24.24 8.18 -9.21
CA ARG A 306 -23.88 8.80 -10.51
C ARG A 306 -24.99 9.71 -11.08
N GLY A 307 -25.65 10.51 -10.25
CA GLY A 307 -26.71 11.43 -10.66
C GLY A 307 -26.20 12.79 -11.20
N ASN A 308 -27.12 13.63 -11.70
CA ASN A 308 -26.87 14.99 -12.24
C ASN A 308 -26.40 16.03 -11.20
N ILE A 309 -25.87 15.60 -10.05
CA ILE A 309 -25.52 16.49 -8.94
C ILE A 309 -24.04 16.85 -9.05
N LYS A 310 -23.69 18.11 -8.77
CA LYS A 310 -22.31 18.61 -8.70
C LYS A 310 -21.45 18.00 -7.58
N HIS A 311 -21.96 17.00 -6.86
CA HIS A 311 -21.36 16.44 -5.66
C HIS A 311 -21.41 14.91 -5.72
N ASN A 312 -20.28 14.27 -5.45
CA ASN A 312 -20.15 12.81 -5.40
C ASN A 312 -20.63 12.33 -4.03
N TYR A 313 -21.86 11.84 -3.94
CA TYR A 313 -22.40 11.22 -2.73
C TYR A 313 -22.38 9.71 -2.86
N ARG A 314 -22.18 9.02 -1.74
CA ARG A 314 -22.33 7.56 -1.63
C ARG A 314 -23.68 7.22 -1.04
N TYR A 315 -24.17 6.03 -1.29
CA TYR A 315 -25.31 5.44 -0.59
C TYR A 315 -24.99 4.00 -0.24
N PHE A 316 -25.63 3.50 0.81
CA PHE A 316 -25.51 2.11 1.20
C PHE A 316 -26.86 1.40 1.28
N TYR A 317 -26.82 0.09 1.09
CA TYR A 317 -27.99 -0.80 1.23
C TYR A 317 -27.54 -2.19 1.67
N PHE A 318 -28.48 -2.94 2.26
CA PHE A 318 -28.26 -4.32 2.69
C PHE A 318 -28.97 -5.28 1.73
N GLU A 319 -28.32 -6.40 1.41
CA GLU A 319 -28.90 -7.56 0.70
C GLU A 319 -28.94 -8.81 1.57
#